data_AF-A0A662UAG8-F1
#
_entry.id   AF-A0A662UAG8-F1
#
_cell.length_a   1.000
_cell.length_b   1.000
_cell.length_c   1.000
_cell.angle_alpha   90.00
_cell.angle_beta   90.00
_cell.angle_gamma   90.00
#
_symmetry.space_group_name_H-M   'P 1'
#
loop_
_entity.id
_entity.type
_entity.pdbx_description
1 polymer ?
#
loop_
_entity_poly.entity_id
_entity_poly.type
_entity_poly.pdbx_seq_one_letter_code
_entity_poly.pdbx_strand_id
1 'polypeptide(L)'
;MKTVETYTVKELASRCCRIHKDLLPYIIKKYLYSSLSDLIPFKYVNSNNKVVEVNTVSDLDEVIREVINFVRANNSLTHSKEAITTPS
;
A
#
# COMPACT_ATOMS: atom_id res chain seq x y z
N MET A 1 -14.93 20.86 -10.57
CA MET A 1 -14.05 20.64 -9.41
C MET A 1 -13.70 19.17 -9.36
N LYS A 2 -12.41 18.80 -9.40
CA LYS A 2 -12.02 17.40 -9.13
C LYS A 2 -12.28 17.13 -7.64
N THR A 3 -13.08 16.12 -7.33
CA THR A 3 -13.33 15.66 -5.97
C THR A 3 -12.03 15.07 -5.42
N VAL A 4 -11.58 15.53 -4.25
CA VAL A 4 -10.42 14.93 -3.57
C VAL A 4 -10.90 13.63 -2.93
N GLU A 5 -10.55 12.50 -3.55
CA GLU A 5 -10.89 11.17 -3.05
C GLU A 5 -10.07 10.83 -1.80
N THR A 6 -10.68 10.07 -0.89
CA THR A 6 -10.04 9.57 0.33
C THR A 6 -9.86 8.06 0.22
N TYR A 7 -8.63 7.59 0.38
CA TYR A 7 -8.30 6.17 0.29
C TYR A 7 -7.79 5.61 1.62
N THR A 8 -8.00 4.33 1.86
CA THR A 8 -7.35 3.59 2.95
C THR A 8 -6.02 3.01 2.50
N VAL A 9 -5.11 2.74 3.44
CA VAL A 9 -3.85 2.00 3.15
C VAL A 9 -4.13 0.69 2.41
N LYS A 10 -5.22 0.00 2.75
CA LYS A 10 -5.66 -1.24 2.08
C LYS A 10 -6.02 -1.02 0.62
N GLU A 11 -6.75 0.04 0.29
CA GLU A 11 -7.13 0.35 -1.10
C GLU A 11 -5.92 0.75 -1.93
N LEU A 12 -5.05 1.59 -1.38
CA LEU A 12 -3.77 1.97 -2.01
C LEU A 12 -2.88 0.75 -2.26
N ALA A 13 -2.74 -0.11 -1.26
CA ALA A 13 -2.03 -1.38 -1.38
C ALA A 13 -2.67 -2.29 -2.43
N SER A 14 -4.00 -2.43 -2.45
CA SER A 14 -4.72 -3.28 -3.40
C SER A 14 -4.50 -2.83 -4.84
N ARG A 15 -4.42 -1.51 -5.07
CA ARG A 15 -4.12 -0.93 -6.39
C ARG A 15 -2.70 -1.26 -6.85
N CYS A 16 -1.74 -1.17 -5.94
CA CYS A 16 -0.33 -1.45 -6.24
C CYS A 16 -0.05 -2.95 -6.38
N CYS A 17 -0.63 -3.79 -5.52
CA CYS A 17 -0.41 -5.23 -5.48
C CYS A 17 -1.20 -6.02 -6.54
N ARG A 18 -2.33 -5.49 -7.05
CA ARG A 18 -3.01 -6.08 -8.22
C ARG A 18 -2.10 -6.20 -9.44
N ILE A 19 -1.11 -5.31 -9.54
CA ILE A 19 -0.16 -5.27 -10.65
C ILE A 19 0.87 -6.40 -10.50
N HIS A 20 1.22 -6.81 -9.28
CA HIS A 20 2.22 -7.86 -9.05
C HIS A 20 1.96 -8.69 -7.78
N LYS A 21 1.26 -9.83 -7.92
CA LYS A 21 0.98 -10.75 -6.81
C LYS A 21 2.23 -11.44 -6.22
N ASP A 22 3.33 -11.53 -6.98
CA ASP A 22 4.53 -12.28 -6.58
C ASP A 22 5.76 -11.41 -6.24
N LEU A 23 5.70 -10.08 -6.41
CA LEU A 23 6.88 -9.20 -6.25
C LEU A 23 6.87 -8.40 -4.95
N LEU A 24 6.23 -8.91 -3.92
CA LEU A 24 6.15 -8.27 -2.61
C LEU A 24 7.52 -7.95 -1.95
N PRO A 25 8.55 -8.81 -2.05
CA PRO A 25 9.90 -8.44 -1.63
C PRO A 25 10.61 -7.48 -2.59
N TYR A 26 10.10 -7.32 -3.81
CA TYR A 26 10.62 -6.50 -4.90
C TYR A 26 9.70 -5.34 -5.27
N ILE A 27 8.83 -4.86 -4.36
CA ILE A 27 8.04 -3.67 -4.64
C ILE A 27 9.04 -2.52 -4.85
N ILE A 28 9.32 -2.21 -6.11
CA ILE A 28 10.24 -1.16 -6.48
C ILE A 28 9.51 0.14 -6.11
N LYS A 29 10.04 0.86 -5.12
CA LYS A 29 9.51 2.16 -4.68
C LYS A 29 9.09 3.05 -5.87
N LYS A 30 9.87 3.03 -6.95
CA LYS A 30 9.60 3.75 -8.21
C LYS A 30 8.22 3.46 -8.82
N TYR A 31 7.74 2.21 -8.77
CA TYR A 31 6.41 1.87 -9.27
C TYR A 31 5.30 2.38 -8.35
N LEU A 32 5.49 2.31 -7.03
CA LEU A 32 4.54 2.90 -6.09
C LEU A 32 4.45 4.42 -6.29
N TYR A 33 5.60 5.07 -6.44
CA TYR A 33 5.68 6.49 -6.78
C TYR A 33 4.88 6.81 -8.04
N SER A 34 5.14 6.09 -9.13
CA SER A 34 4.44 6.31 -10.40
C SER A 34 2.93 6.04 -10.31
N SER A 35 2.51 5.01 -9.57
CA SER A 35 1.09 4.65 -9.48
C SER A 35 0.31 5.60 -8.56
N LEU A 36 0.96 6.18 -7.56
CA LEU A 36 0.32 7.07 -6.58
C LEU A 36 0.45 8.55 -6.96
N SER A 37 1.45 8.93 -7.77
CA SER A 37 1.59 10.30 -8.27
C SER A 37 0.39 10.75 -9.11
N ASP A 38 -0.23 9.83 -9.84
CA ASP A 38 -1.41 10.12 -10.67
C ASP A 38 -2.66 10.48 -9.84
N LEU A 39 -2.63 10.16 -8.54
CA LEU A 39 -3.72 10.47 -7.61
C LEU A 39 -3.59 11.84 -6.98
N ILE A 40 -2.44 12.49 -7.09
CA ILE A 40 -2.23 13.79 -6.48
C ILE A 40 -3.17 14.83 -7.14
N PRO A 41 -3.92 15.64 -6.35
CA PRO A 41 -4.02 15.61 -4.89
C PRO A 41 -5.05 14.59 -4.37
N PHE A 42 -4.71 13.85 -3.31
CA PHE A 42 -5.62 12.89 -2.66
C PHE A 42 -5.50 12.94 -1.14
N LYS A 43 -6.47 12.31 -0.46
CA LYS A 43 -6.44 12.06 0.98
C LYS A 43 -6.23 10.58 1.25
N TYR A 44 -5.54 10.24 2.32
CA TYR A 44 -5.54 8.86 2.80
C TYR A 44 -5.72 8.75 4.31
N VAL A 45 -6.33 7.65 4.74
CA VAL A 45 -6.42 7.26 6.15
C VAL A 45 -5.16 6.47 6.47
N ASN A 46 -4.30 7.02 7.32
CA ASN A 46 -3.06 6.38 7.74
C ASN A 46 -3.29 5.28 8.79
N SER A 47 -2.22 4.57 9.18
CA SER A 47 -2.29 3.49 10.16
C SER A 47 -2.76 3.92 11.57
N ASN A 48 -2.75 5.23 11.85
CA ASN A 48 -3.23 5.83 13.10
C ASN A 48 -4.69 6.31 12.99
N ASN A 49 -5.43 5.92 11.95
CA ASN A 49 -6.79 6.38 11.64
C ASN A 49 -6.91 7.90 11.46
N LYS A 50 -5.83 8.58 11.08
CA LYS A 50 -5.84 10.01 10.76
C LYS A 50 -5.93 10.20 9.25
N VAL A 51 -6.74 11.17 8.84
CA VAL A 51 -6.78 11.62 7.44
C VAL A 51 -5.58 12.52 7.19
N VAL A 52 -4.77 12.16 6.21
CA VAL A 52 -3.58 12.90 5.78
C VAL A 52 -3.80 13.35 4.34
N GLU A 53 -3.49 14.61 4.06
CA GLU A 53 -3.55 15.18 2.72
C GLU A 53 -2.23 14.97 1.99
N VAL A 54 -2.29 14.50 0.75
CA VAL A 54 -1.14 14.25 -0.11
C VAL A 54 -1.25 15.20 -1.29
N ASN A 55 -0.42 16.24 -1.26
CA ASN A 55 -0.46 17.33 -2.23
C ASN A 55 0.78 17.35 -3.13
N THR A 56 1.85 16.70 -2.71
CA THR A 56 3.13 16.69 -3.41
C THR A 56 3.72 15.29 -3.50
N VAL A 57 4.71 15.13 -4.38
CA VAL A 57 5.48 13.88 -4.48
C VAL A 57 6.26 13.61 -3.19
N SER A 58 6.65 14.65 -2.43
CA SER A 58 7.32 14.47 -1.14
C SER A 58 6.41 13.84 -0.09
N ASP A 59 5.11 14.11 -0.14
CA ASP A 59 4.13 13.53 0.78
C ASP A 59 3.92 12.02 0.50
N LEU A 60 4.29 11.53 -0.68
CA LEU A 60 4.17 10.12 -1.05
C LEU A 60 5.13 9.21 -0.28
N ASP A 61 6.26 9.71 0.24
CA ASP A 61 7.25 8.87 0.92
C ASP A 61 6.64 8.15 2.14
N GLU A 62 5.80 8.87 2.90
CA GLU A 62 5.11 8.30 4.06
C GLU A 62 4.04 7.30 3.64
N VAL A 63 3.24 7.64 2.62
CA VAL A 63 2.21 6.76 2.04
C VAL A 63 2.82 5.43 1.57
N ILE A 64 3.93 5.52 0.83
CA ILE A 64 4.66 4.38 0.28
C ILE A 64 5.18 3.48 1.40
N ARG A 65 5.74 4.09 2.46
CA ARG A 65 6.23 3.35 3.63
C ARG A 65 5.08 2.59 4.30
N GLU A 66 3.92 3.21 4.50
CA GLU A 66 2.76 2.55 5.11
C GLU A 66 2.19 1.43 4.24
N VAL A 67 2.08 1.66 2.93
CA VAL A 67 1.65 0.63 1.98
C VAL A 67 2.59 -0.58 2.02
N ILE A 68 3.91 -0.37 1.96
CA ILE A 68 4.90 -1.45 2.06
C ILE A 68 4.76 -2.21 3.39
N ASN A 69 4.61 -1.50 4.51
CA ASN A 69 4.47 -2.11 5.83
C ASN A 69 3.18 -2.94 5.93
N PHE A 70 2.04 -2.39 5.49
CA PHE A 70 0.75 -3.09 5.45
C PHE A 70 0.87 -4.39 4.64
N VAL A 71 1.48 -4.29 3.47
CA VAL A 71 1.63 -5.38 2.55
C VAL A 71 2.54 -6.49 3.10
N ARG A 72 3.68 -6.12 3.71
CA ARG A 72 4.58 -7.08 4.39
C ARG A 72 3.89 -7.81 5.54
N ALA A 73 3.13 -7.08 6.37
CA ALA A 73 2.41 -7.66 7.50
C ALA A 73 1.33 -8.66 7.06
N ASN A 74 0.64 -8.41 5.93
CA ASN A 74 -0.36 -9.32 5.40
C ASN A 74 0.26 -10.58 4.77
N ASN A 75 1.43 -10.46 4.13
CA ASN A 75 2.15 -11.62 3.58
C ASN A 75 2.76 -12.53 4.64
N SER A 76 3.34 -11.96 5.70
CA SER A 76 3.87 -12.77 6.80
C SER A 76 2.77 -13.64 7.42
N LEU A 77 1.53 -13.12 7.51
CA LEU A 77 0.37 -13.87 7.97
C LEU A 77 -0.06 -14.99 7.01
N THR A 78 0.28 -14.90 5.72
CA THR A 78 -0.06 -15.94 4.73
C THR A 78 0.94 -17.10 4.82
N HIS A 79 2.24 -16.80 4.90
CA HIS A 79 3.29 -17.81 5.08
C HIS A 79 3.22 -18.54 6.43
N SER A 80 2.75 -17.90 7.50
CA SER A 80 2.57 -18.58 8.79
C SER A 80 1.40 -19.55 8.83
N LYS A 81 0.42 -19.45 7.92
CA LYS A 81 -0.75 -20.35 7.89
C LYS A 81 -0.51 -21.62 7.09
N GLU A 82 0.44 -21.62 6.15
CA GLU A 82 0.82 -22.81 5.38
C GLU A 82 1.79 -23.74 6.12
N ALA A 83 2.39 -23.29 7.23
CA ALA A 83 3.33 -24.09 8.03
C ALA A 83 2.66 -25.12 8.97
N ILE A 84 1.33 -25.26 8.94
CA ILE A 84 0.58 -26.16 9.82
C ILE A 84 -0.38 -27.02 9.00
N THR A 85 0.11 -27.87 8.10
CA THR A 85 -0.63 -29.03 7.57
C THR A 85 0.31 -29.95 6.79
N THR A 86 1.19 -30.67 7.51
CA THR A 86 1.68 -31.98 7.06
C THR A 86 0.88 -33.04 7.80
N PRO A 87 -0.01 -33.80 7.15
CA PRO A 87 -0.51 -35.03 7.74
C PRO A 87 0.60 -36.09 7.65
N SER A 88 1.04 -36.58 8.81
CA SER A 88 1.79 -37.83 8.93
C SER A 88 0.89 -39.03 8.70
#